data_AF-A0A8J7PZT7-F1
#
_entry.id   AF-A0A8J7PZT7-F1
#
_cell.length_a   1.000
_cell.length_b   1.000
_cell.length_c   1.000
_cell.angle_alpha   90.00
_cell.angle_beta   90.00
_cell.angle_gamma   90.00
#
_symmetry.space_group_name_H-M   'P 1'
#
loop_
_entity.id
_entity.type
_entity.pdbx_description
1 polymer ?
#
loop_
_entity_poly.entity_id
_entity_poly.type
_entity_poly.pdbx_seq_one_letter_code
_entity_poly.pdbx_strand_id
1 'polypeptide(L)'
;VDASVEHGDKHGHEHGHEHGSPRTSWLLLVPVLAMLLVLPPPLGADSVLADARLAGGPPRDRSAFPPLPAGAVVPLSMSDVVSRAAWDGGSLDHRVVRLRGFAVRAGGSIELARLVITCCAADATPMAVRLTGGRSVADGAWFEVTGTIVAGSSTSADEYVPTLTVRTMRPITTPVDPYEH
;
A
#
# COMPACT_ATOMS: atom_id res chain seq x y z
N VAL A 1 -68.56 -49.77 45.40
CA VAL A 1 -67.57 -48.69 45.58
C VAL A 1 -66.68 -48.72 44.35
N ASP A 2 -66.61 -47.57 43.69
CA ASP A 2 -66.12 -47.32 42.32
C ASP A 2 -64.72 -47.81 41.97
N ALA A 3 -64.56 -48.08 40.68
CA ALA A 3 -63.30 -48.10 39.97
C ALA A 3 -63.19 -46.83 39.11
N SER A 4 -62.05 -46.14 39.14
CA SER A 4 -61.42 -45.50 37.96
C SER A 4 -60.06 -44.90 38.33
N VAL A 5 -59.09 -45.15 37.47
CA VAL A 5 -57.73 -44.58 37.47
C VAL A 5 -57.78 -43.22 36.79
N GLU A 6 -57.10 -42.20 37.33
CA GLU A 6 -56.60 -41.09 36.52
C GLU A 6 -55.16 -40.72 36.91
N HIS A 7 -54.31 -40.72 35.90
CA HIS A 7 -52.95 -40.18 35.91
C HIS A 7 -53.03 -38.66 35.73
N GLY A 8 -52.53 -37.91 36.71
CA GLY A 8 -52.29 -36.46 36.60
C GLY A 8 -50.92 -36.20 35.98
N ASP A 9 -50.95 -35.92 34.68
CA ASP A 9 -49.82 -35.54 33.81
C ASP A 9 -49.30 -34.13 34.15
N LYS A 10 -47.96 -33.95 34.15
CA LYS A 10 -47.14 -32.76 33.79
C LYS A 10 -47.38 -31.44 34.57
N HIS A 11 -46.36 -30.64 34.88
CA HIS A 11 -45.57 -29.87 33.92
C HIS A 11 -44.17 -29.54 34.47
N GLY A 12 -43.13 -30.04 33.81
CA GLY A 12 -41.82 -29.41 33.82
C GLY A 12 -41.85 -28.21 32.89
N HIS A 13 -41.54 -27.03 33.40
CA HIS A 13 -41.36 -25.83 32.58
C HIS A 13 -39.93 -25.86 31.99
N GLU A 14 -39.78 -26.46 30.81
CA GLU A 14 -38.62 -26.21 29.96
C GLU A 14 -38.81 -24.87 29.26
N HIS A 15 -38.07 -23.86 29.70
CA HIS A 15 -37.89 -22.63 28.95
C HIS A 15 -36.89 -22.89 27.82
N GLY A 16 -37.38 -23.42 26.69
CA GLY A 16 -36.64 -23.46 25.44
C GLY A 16 -36.40 -22.05 24.93
N HIS A 17 -35.15 -21.57 25.00
CA HIS A 17 -34.74 -20.38 24.27
C HIS A 17 -34.66 -20.73 22.78
N GLU A 18 -35.74 -20.47 22.04
CA GLU A 18 -35.73 -20.49 20.58
C GLU A 18 -34.84 -19.35 20.06
N HIS A 19 -33.55 -19.61 19.91
CA HIS A 19 -32.63 -18.75 19.15
C HIS A 19 -32.78 -19.02 17.64
N GLY A 20 -33.96 -18.74 17.09
CA GLY A 20 -34.32 -19.09 15.72
C GLY A 20 -35.03 -17.98 14.98
N SER A 21 -34.39 -16.82 14.82
CA SER A 21 -34.91 -15.73 13.98
C SER A 21 -34.08 -15.59 12.70
N PRO A 22 -34.66 -15.83 11.51
CA PRO A 22 -34.00 -15.54 10.22
C PRO A 22 -33.82 -14.03 9.96
N ARG A 23 -34.39 -13.16 10.82
CA ARG A 23 -34.26 -11.70 10.70
C ARG A 23 -32.87 -11.19 11.08
N THR A 24 -32.15 -11.91 11.94
CA THR A 24 -30.79 -11.55 12.34
C THR A 24 -29.77 -11.90 11.24
N SER A 25 -30.01 -12.98 10.50
CA SER A 25 -29.19 -13.34 9.33
C SER A 25 -29.23 -12.27 8.23
N TRP A 26 -30.35 -11.55 8.11
CA TRP A 26 -30.46 -10.44 7.17
C TRP A 26 -29.62 -9.21 7.59
N LEU A 27 -29.47 -8.96 8.89
CA LEU A 27 -28.58 -7.89 9.38
C LEU A 27 -27.10 -8.14 9.06
N LEU A 28 -26.68 -9.39 8.87
CA LEU A 28 -25.33 -9.73 8.41
C LEU A 28 -25.11 -9.42 6.92
N LEU A 29 -26.17 -9.30 6.11
CA LEU A 29 -26.06 -8.88 4.72
C LEU A 29 -25.85 -7.36 4.59
N VAL A 30 -26.28 -6.57 5.57
CA VAL A 30 -26.11 -5.10 5.56
C VAL A 30 -24.64 -4.68 5.44
N PRO A 31 -23.68 -5.17 6.25
CA PRO A 31 -22.26 -4.82 6.07
C PRO A 31 -21.67 -5.33 4.74
N VAL A 32 -22.11 -6.49 4.25
CA VAL A 32 -21.69 -7.02 2.93
C VAL A 32 -22.19 -6.13 1.80
N LEU A 33 -23.46 -5.74 1.84
CA LEU A 33 -24.06 -4.84 0.86
C LEU A 33 -23.41 -3.45 0.92
N ALA A 34 -23.11 -2.96 2.13
CA ALA A 34 -22.38 -1.71 2.31
C ALA A 34 -20.97 -1.77 1.69
N MET A 35 -20.23 -2.88 1.85
CA MET A 35 -18.94 -3.07 1.17
C MET A 35 -19.07 -3.14 -0.36
N LEU A 36 -20.17 -3.69 -0.88
CA LEU A 36 -20.42 -3.77 -2.33
C LEU A 36 -20.85 -2.42 -2.93
N LEU A 37 -21.60 -1.58 -2.20
CA LEU A 37 -21.99 -0.25 -2.66
C LEU A 37 -20.90 0.79 -2.44
N VAL A 38 -20.08 0.62 -1.41
CA VAL A 38 -18.92 1.46 -1.10
C VAL A 38 -17.67 0.69 -1.56
N LEU A 39 -17.51 0.52 -2.87
CA LEU A 39 -16.22 0.08 -3.39
C LEU A 39 -15.21 1.20 -3.15
N PRO A 40 -14.17 0.99 -2.32
CA PRO A 40 -13.06 1.93 -2.28
C PRO A 40 -12.47 2.03 -3.70
N PRO A 41 -12.02 3.22 -4.14
CA PRO A 41 -11.35 3.36 -5.43
C PRO A 41 -10.18 2.35 -5.51
N PRO A 42 -9.84 1.88 -6.72
CA PRO A 42 -8.77 0.90 -6.89
C PRO A 42 -7.49 1.40 -6.21
N LEU A 43 -6.84 0.52 -5.44
CA LEU A 43 -5.54 0.74 -4.81
C LEU A 43 -4.52 1.05 -5.91
N GLY A 44 -4.28 2.34 -6.15
CA GLY A 44 -3.61 2.84 -7.35
C GLY A 44 -3.15 4.27 -7.14
N ALA A 45 -3.37 5.15 -8.12
CA ALA A 45 -2.96 6.55 -8.00
C ALA A 45 -3.67 7.28 -6.83
N ASP A 46 -4.94 6.96 -6.58
CA ASP A 46 -5.75 7.62 -5.55
C ASP A 46 -5.26 7.33 -4.12
N SER A 47 -4.72 6.13 -3.85
CA SER A 47 -4.17 5.80 -2.52
C SER A 47 -2.90 6.60 -2.20
N VAL A 48 -2.12 7.00 -3.22
CA VAL A 48 -0.92 7.84 -3.03
C VAL A 48 -1.28 9.28 -2.61
N LEU A 49 -2.50 9.71 -2.91
CA LEU A 49 -3.02 11.03 -2.53
C LEU A 49 -3.76 11.01 -1.18
N ALA A 50 -4.33 9.86 -0.81
CA ALA A 50 -5.12 9.70 0.41
C ALA A 50 -4.27 9.40 1.66
N ASP A 51 -3.17 8.65 1.51
CA ASP A 51 -2.33 8.25 2.64
C ASP A 51 -1.16 9.21 2.91
N ALA A 52 -0.88 9.43 4.20
CA ALA A 52 0.31 10.13 4.65
C ALA A 52 1.55 9.32 4.23
N ARG A 53 2.44 9.95 3.49
CA ARG A 53 3.65 9.30 2.97
C ARG A 53 4.63 9.16 4.10
N LEU A 54 4.96 7.92 4.43
CA LEU A 54 6.02 7.62 5.36
C LEU A 54 7.14 6.99 4.55
N ALA A 55 8.27 7.69 4.43
CA ALA A 55 9.51 6.92 4.35
C ALA A 55 9.49 6.01 5.56
N GLY A 56 9.40 4.69 5.31
CA GLY A 56 9.43 3.69 6.37
C GLY A 56 10.50 4.12 7.36
N GLY A 57 10.11 4.29 8.63
CA GLY A 57 10.93 4.94 9.65
C GLY A 57 12.35 4.37 9.68
N PRO A 58 13.30 5.06 10.34
CA PRO A 58 14.72 4.69 10.30
C PRO A 58 14.91 3.18 10.49
N PRO A 59 15.74 2.52 9.66
CA PRO A 59 15.91 1.07 9.71
C PRO A 59 16.09 0.57 11.14
N ARG A 60 15.38 -0.50 11.51
CA ARG A 60 15.48 -1.10 12.87
C ARG A 60 16.91 -1.59 13.15
N ASP A 61 17.61 -1.99 12.10
CA ASP A 61 19.04 -2.28 12.12
C ASP A 61 19.77 -1.17 11.36
N ARG A 62 20.53 -0.32 12.05
CA ARG A 62 21.45 0.66 11.41
C ARG A 62 22.69 -0.02 10.79
N SER A 63 22.73 -1.36 10.83
CA SER A 63 23.73 -2.18 10.14
C SER A 63 23.72 -1.80 8.66
N ALA A 64 24.87 -1.27 8.21
CA ALA A 64 25.08 -0.57 6.95
C ALA A 64 24.26 -1.15 5.79
N PHE A 65 23.59 -0.27 5.05
CA PHE A 65 22.96 -0.64 3.80
C PHE A 65 23.96 -1.41 2.94
N PRO A 66 23.55 -2.52 2.29
CA PRO A 66 24.46 -3.32 1.51
C PRO A 66 25.07 -2.48 0.38
N PRO A 67 26.29 -2.80 -0.08
CA PRO A 67 26.88 -2.08 -1.20
C PRO A 67 25.96 -2.16 -2.41
N LEU A 68 25.84 -1.05 -3.14
CA LEU A 68 25.04 -1.01 -4.34
C LEU A 68 25.58 -1.99 -5.38
N PRO A 69 24.70 -2.66 -6.16
CA PRO A 69 25.11 -3.50 -7.27
C PRO A 69 26.12 -2.81 -8.19
N ALA A 70 27.07 -3.59 -8.70
CA ALA A 70 28.02 -3.13 -9.70
C ALA A 70 27.28 -2.82 -11.02
N GLY A 71 27.70 -1.76 -11.70
CA GLY A 71 27.14 -1.38 -13.01
C GLY A 71 26.94 0.13 -13.14
N ALA A 72 26.85 0.57 -14.40
CA ALA A 72 26.63 1.97 -14.74
C ALA A 72 25.21 2.45 -14.39
N VAL A 73 24.22 1.54 -14.42
CA VAL A 73 22.83 1.80 -14.02
C VAL A 73 22.45 0.75 -12.98
N VAL A 74 22.06 1.22 -11.80
CA VAL A 74 21.77 0.38 -10.64
C VAL A 74 20.26 0.14 -10.55
N PRO A 75 19.77 -1.08 -10.79
CA PRO A 75 18.37 -1.40 -10.52
C PRO A 75 18.14 -1.42 -9.00
N LEU A 76 17.14 -0.70 -8.53
CA LEU A 76 16.75 -0.67 -7.12
C LEU A 76 15.22 -0.74 -7.00
N SER A 77 14.72 -1.19 -5.85
CA SER A 77 13.31 -1.02 -5.49
C SER A 77 13.03 0.44 -5.11
N MET A 78 11.75 0.82 -5.10
CA MET A 78 11.34 2.13 -4.59
C MET A 78 11.69 2.28 -3.11
N SER A 79 11.45 1.22 -2.32
CA SER A 79 11.79 1.18 -0.89
C SER A 79 13.28 1.41 -0.64
N ASP A 80 14.16 0.74 -1.38
CA ASP A 80 15.61 0.91 -1.26
C ASP A 80 16.04 2.34 -1.56
N VAL A 81 15.50 2.96 -2.60
CA VAL A 81 15.86 4.34 -2.96
C VAL A 81 15.39 5.32 -1.90
N VAL A 82 14.13 5.21 -1.44
CA VAL A 82 13.59 6.11 -0.42
C VAL A 82 14.34 5.97 0.90
N SER A 83 14.54 4.73 1.38
CA SER A 83 15.28 4.47 2.61
C SER A 83 16.74 4.91 2.52
N ARG A 84 17.43 4.68 1.40
CA ARG A 84 18.83 5.10 1.24
C ARG A 84 18.97 6.61 1.13
N ALA A 85 18.07 7.27 0.41
CA ALA A 85 18.08 8.73 0.29
C ALA A 85 17.88 9.41 1.65
N ALA A 86 17.06 8.81 2.53
CA ALA A 86 16.83 9.34 3.86
C ALA A 86 17.96 9.00 4.86
N TRP A 87 18.54 7.80 4.78
CA TRP A 87 19.34 7.25 5.89
C TRP A 87 20.74 6.70 5.54
N ASP A 88 21.09 6.51 4.26
CA ASP A 88 22.34 5.81 3.83
C ASP A 88 23.52 6.76 3.52
N GLY A 89 23.51 7.96 4.12
CA GLY A 89 24.67 8.85 4.10
C GLY A 89 25.24 9.21 2.72
N GLY A 90 24.40 9.25 1.67
CA GLY A 90 24.82 9.62 0.31
C GLY A 90 25.28 8.47 -0.60
N SER A 91 24.98 7.20 -0.28
CA SER A 91 25.36 6.07 -1.14
C SER A 91 24.83 6.15 -2.58
N LEU A 92 23.72 6.86 -2.78
CA LEU A 92 23.09 7.11 -4.09
C LEU A 92 23.72 8.29 -4.84
N ASP A 93 24.62 9.05 -4.20
CA ASP A 93 25.22 10.23 -4.80
C ASP A 93 26.01 9.83 -6.05
N HIS A 94 25.79 10.58 -7.14
CA HIS A 94 26.37 10.33 -8.46
C HIS A 94 26.06 8.96 -9.07
N ARG A 95 25.13 8.17 -8.50
CA ARG A 95 24.68 6.91 -9.06
C ARG A 95 23.47 7.11 -9.95
N VAL A 96 23.49 6.45 -11.11
CA VAL A 96 22.31 6.36 -11.98
C VAL A 96 21.50 5.17 -11.52
N VAL A 97 20.29 5.40 -11.02
CA VAL A 97 19.38 4.36 -10.57
C VAL A 97 18.34 4.06 -11.66
N ARG A 98 17.81 2.85 -11.65
CA ARG A 98 16.66 2.43 -12.44
C ARG A 98 15.55 2.00 -11.51
N LEU A 99 14.42 2.68 -11.63
CA LEU A 99 13.20 2.46 -10.86
C LEU A 99 12.05 2.06 -11.78
N ARG A 100 11.11 1.32 -11.22
CA ARG A 100 9.82 1.03 -11.85
C ARG A 100 8.72 1.50 -10.92
N GLY A 101 7.69 2.10 -11.48
CA GLY A 101 6.54 2.57 -10.71
C GLY A 101 5.45 3.11 -11.62
N PHE A 102 4.33 3.46 -11.02
CA PHE A 102 3.27 4.17 -11.71
C PHE A 102 3.37 5.67 -11.43
N ALA A 103 2.99 6.48 -12.42
CA ALA A 103 3.01 7.93 -12.28
C ALA A 103 1.80 8.41 -11.47
N VAL A 104 2.02 9.40 -10.61
CA VAL A 104 0.97 10.11 -9.88
C VAL A 104 1.27 11.60 -9.91
N ARG A 105 0.25 12.43 -10.14
CA ARG A 105 0.36 13.88 -9.98
C ARG A 105 0.10 14.29 -8.53
N ALA A 106 1.11 14.85 -7.87
CA ALA A 106 1.02 15.34 -6.50
C ALA A 106 1.69 16.71 -6.36
N GLY A 107 1.01 17.67 -5.73
CA GLY A 107 1.59 19.00 -5.45
C GLY A 107 2.12 19.74 -6.68
N GLY A 108 1.48 19.55 -7.86
CA GLY A 108 1.93 20.15 -9.12
C GLY A 108 3.14 19.48 -9.77
N SER A 109 3.69 18.43 -9.17
CA SER A 109 4.78 17.61 -9.71
C SER A 109 4.28 16.22 -10.13
N ILE A 110 5.08 15.55 -10.96
CA ILE A 110 4.89 14.12 -11.22
C ILE A 110 5.78 13.35 -10.26
N GLU A 111 5.20 12.37 -9.58
CA GLU A 111 5.90 11.42 -8.74
C GLU A 111 5.81 10.03 -9.38
N LEU A 112 6.86 9.23 -9.22
CA LEU A 112 6.87 7.82 -9.54
C LEU A 112 6.66 7.06 -8.24
N ALA A 113 5.61 6.27 -8.15
CA ALA A 113 5.21 5.59 -6.91
C ALA A 113 5.16 4.06 -7.07
N ARG A 114 5.34 3.37 -5.95
CA ARG A 114 5.10 1.94 -5.74
C ARG A 114 4.35 1.77 -4.41
N LEU A 115 3.61 0.68 -4.28
CA LEU A 115 2.97 0.29 -3.02
C LEU A 115 3.85 -0.76 -2.34
N VAL A 116 4.18 -0.54 -1.07
CA VAL A 116 4.96 -1.47 -0.25
C VAL A 116 4.02 -2.16 0.73
N ILE A 117 3.99 -3.49 0.72
CA ILE A 117 3.09 -4.36 1.47
C ILE A 117 3.91 -5.24 2.42
N THR A 118 3.43 -5.52 3.63
CA THR A 118 4.14 -6.42 4.56
C THR A 118 3.39 -7.74 4.78
N CYS A 119 2.07 -7.70 4.93
CA CYS A 119 1.28 -8.90 5.19
C CYS A 119 0.01 -9.02 4.33
N CYS A 120 -0.63 -7.92 3.96
CA CYS A 120 -1.85 -7.95 3.15
C CYS A 120 -2.17 -6.58 2.55
N ALA A 121 -3.02 -6.50 1.52
CA ALA A 121 -3.27 -5.25 0.80
C ALA A 121 -3.75 -4.09 1.70
N ALA A 122 -4.27 -4.39 2.90
CA ALA A 122 -4.68 -3.39 3.88
C ALA A 122 -3.51 -2.66 4.57
N ASP A 123 -2.29 -3.21 4.53
CA ASP A 123 -1.08 -2.55 5.06
C ASP A 123 -0.20 -1.93 3.97
N ALA A 124 -0.67 -1.96 2.73
CA ALA A 124 0.07 -1.41 1.61
C ALA A 124 0.19 0.11 1.74
N THR A 125 1.42 0.62 1.80
CA THR A 125 1.70 2.06 1.91
C THR A 125 2.42 2.57 0.67
N PRO A 126 2.14 3.81 0.23
CA PRO A 126 2.81 4.37 -0.94
C PRO A 126 4.22 4.83 -0.59
N MET A 127 5.18 4.47 -1.45
CA MET A 127 6.51 5.09 -1.50
C MET A 127 6.70 5.73 -2.86
N ALA A 128 7.31 6.92 -2.88
CA ALA A 128 7.40 7.71 -4.09
C ALA A 128 8.74 8.44 -4.21
N VAL A 129 9.09 8.77 -5.46
CA VAL A 129 10.13 9.74 -5.81
C VAL A 129 9.56 10.85 -6.68
N ARG A 130 9.91 12.09 -6.40
CA ARG A 130 9.51 13.25 -7.21
C ARG A 130 10.36 13.33 -8.47
N LEU A 131 9.73 13.43 -9.64
CA LEU A 131 10.44 13.48 -10.92
C LEU A 131 10.69 14.93 -11.36
N THR A 132 11.94 15.24 -11.71
CA THR A 132 12.33 16.47 -12.42
C THR A 132 12.77 16.16 -13.85
N GLY A 133 12.32 16.94 -14.83
CA GLY A 133 12.68 16.76 -16.25
C GLY A 133 11.88 15.67 -16.98
N GLY A 134 10.84 15.10 -16.35
CA GLY A 134 9.90 14.20 -16.99
C GLY A 134 8.87 14.92 -17.88
N ARG A 135 8.16 14.16 -18.71
CA ARG A 135 6.98 14.64 -19.44
C ARG A 135 5.71 14.45 -18.61
N SER A 136 4.69 15.24 -18.88
CA SER A 136 3.36 14.98 -18.33
C SER A 136 2.83 13.63 -18.85
N VAL A 137 2.26 12.85 -17.95
CA VAL A 137 1.74 11.50 -18.21
C VAL A 137 0.41 11.31 -17.47
N ALA A 138 -0.35 10.30 -17.87
CA ALA A 138 -1.57 9.92 -17.17
C ALA A 138 -1.24 9.27 -15.82
N ASP A 139 -2.06 9.56 -14.81
CA ASP A 139 -1.96 8.91 -13.52
C ASP A 139 -2.22 7.40 -13.65
N GLY A 140 -1.50 6.60 -12.86
CA GLY A 140 -1.56 5.13 -12.89
C GLY A 140 -0.79 4.47 -14.04
N ALA A 141 -0.26 5.22 -15.01
CA ALA A 141 0.56 4.66 -16.09
C ALA A 141 1.93 4.21 -15.57
N TRP A 142 2.37 3.02 -15.95
CA TRP A 142 3.61 2.41 -15.49
C TRP A 142 4.81 2.79 -16.33
N PHE A 143 5.93 3.07 -15.67
CA PHE A 143 7.18 3.46 -16.30
C PHE A 143 8.38 2.77 -15.67
N GLU A 144 9.38 2.50 -16.51
CA GLU A 144 10.75 2.31 -16.10
C GLU A 144 11.49 3.65 -16.28
N VAL A 145 12.01 4.19 -15.18
CA VAL A 145 12.70 5.47 -15.14
C VAL A 145 14.16 5.22 -14.78
N THR A 146 15.07 5.82 -15.54
CA THR A 146 16.48 5.94 -15.12
C THR A 146 16.79 7.39 -14.82
N GLY A 147 17.60 7.63 -13.80
CA GLY A 147 17.92 8.97 -13.36
C GLY A 147 18.90 9.01 -12.20
N THR A 148 19.11 10.20 -11.66
CA THR A 148 20.00 10.43 -10.51
C THR A 148 19.19 11.07 -9.39
N ILE A 149 19.38 10.60 -8.16
CA ILE A 149 18.79 11.23 -6.98
C ILE A 149 19.50 12.55 -6.71
N VAL A 150 18.72 13.60 -6.45
CA VAL A 150 19.24 14.89 -6.02
C VAL A 150 19.70 14.75 -4.58
N ALA A 151 21.00 14.91 -4.33
CA ALA A 151 21.58 14.81 -3.00
C ALA A 151 20.89 15.76 -2.02
N GLY A 152 20.59 15.26 -0.81
CA GLY A 152 19.93 16.04 0.25
C GLY A 152 18.45 16.39 -0.01
N SER A 153 17.81 15.82 -1.05
CA SER A 153 16.39 16.08 -1.35
C SER A 153 15.40 15.29 -0.50
N SER A 154 15.85 14.28 0.27
CA SER A 154 15.01 13.56 1.22
C SER A 154 15.17 14.20 2.60
N THR A 155 14.20 15.02 3.00
CA THR A 155 14.19 15.69 4.30
C THR A 155 12.82 15.58 4.95
N SER A 156 12.73 15.89 6.25
CA SER A 156 11.44 15.94 6.95
C SER A 156 10.48 16.99 6.37
N ALA A 157 10.99 18.04 5.73
CA ALA A 157 10.17 19.08 5.09
C ALA A 157 9.47 18.57 3.81
N ASP A 158 10.05 17.56 3.16
CA ASP A 158 9.52 16.93 1.95
C ASP A 158 8.88 15.56 2.24
N GLU A 159 8.53 15.27 3.50
CA GLU A 159 8.00 13.96 3.92
C GLU A 159 8.94 12.79 3.52
N TYR A 160 10.24 13.07 3.41
CA TYR A 160 11.27 12.15 2.93
C TYR A 160 11.04 11.59 1.52
N VAL A 161 10.27 12.28 0.68
CA VAL A 161 10.11 11.96 -0.75
C VAL A 161 11.31 12.53 -1.54
N PRO A 162 12.31 11.72 -1.95
CA PRO A 162 13.47 12.24 -2.65
C PRO A 162 13.10 12.70 -4.07
N THR A 163 13.91 13.61 -4.60
CA THR A 163 13.80 14.08 -5.97
C THR A 163 14.76 13.31 -6.88
N LEU A 164 14.26 12.85 -8.03
CA LEU A 164 15.01 12.17 -9.08
C LEU A 164 15.02 13.03 -10.35
N THR A 165 16.21 13.37 -10.84
CA THR A 165 16.39 13.96 -12.16
C THR A 165 16.34 12.88 -13.23
N VAL A 166 15.31 12.95 -14.08
CA VAL A 166 15.02 11.94 -15.10
C VAL A 166 16.05 12.01 -16.24
N ARG A 167 16.63 10.86 -16.58
CA ARG A 167 17.46 10.67 -17.79
C ARG A 167 16.68 9.97 -18.89
N THR A 168 15.97 8.89 -18.55
CA THR A 168 15.07 8.20 -19.49
C THR A 168 13.79 7.79 -18.78
N MET A 169 12.65 7.88 -19.47
CA MET A 169 11.36 7.41 -18.96
C MET A 169 10.65 6.62 -20.07
N ARG A 170 10.55 5.30 -19.85
CA ARG A 170 9.99 4.36 -20.83
C ARG A 170 8.70 3.75 -20.29
N PRO A 171 7.58 3.80 -21.03
CA PRO A 171 6.37 3.13 -20.61
C PRO A 171 6.61 1.61 -20.55
N ILE A 172 6.03 0.97 -19.55
CA ILE A 172 6.01 -0.48 -19.38
C ILE A 172 4.58 -0.92 -19.07
N THR A 173 4.29 -2.21 -19.26
CA THR A 173 3.04 -2.78 -18.74
C THR A 173 3.10 -2.87 -17.23
N THR A 174 1.93 -2.87 -16.58
CA THR A 174 1.82 -3.18 -15.15
C THR A 174 2.57 -4.48 -14.85
N PRO A 175 3.52 -4.48 -13.89
CA PRO A 175 4.20 -5.69 -13.47
C PRO A 175 3.21 -6.74 -12.95
N VAL A 176 3.57 -8.01 -13.06
CA VAL A 176 2.76 -9.12 -12.51
C VAL A 176 2.55 -8.94 -11.01
N ASP A 177 3.59 -8.48 -10.31
CA ASP A 177 3.50 -8.05 -8.91
C ASP A 177 3.56 -6.51 -8.81
N PRO A 178 2.44 -5.83 -8.57
CA PRO A 178 2.41 -4.39 -8.44
C PRO A 178 3.00 -3.89 -7.10
N TYR A 179 3.18 -4.78 -6.12
CA TYR A 179 3.69 -4.43 -4.79
C TYR A 179 5.21 -4.66 -4.66
N GLU A 180 5.81 -4.00 -3.69
CA GLU A 180 7.12 -4.33 -3.11
C GLU A 180 6.90 -4.89 -1.70
N HIS A 181 7.76 -5.81 -1.26
CA HIS A 181 7.63 -6.50 0.03
C HIS A 181 8.87 -6.27 0.88
#